data_AF-A0A679GGC4-F1
#
_entry.id   AF-A0A679GGC4-F1
#
_cell.length_a   1.000
_cell.length_b   1.000
_cell.length_c   1.000
_cell.angle_alpha   90.00
_cell.angle_beta   90.00
_cell.angle_gamma   90.00
#
_symmetry.space_group_name_H-M   'P 1'
#
loop_
_entity.id
_entity.type
_entity.pdbx_description
1 polymer ?
#
loop_
_entity_poly.entity_id
_entity_poly.type
_entity_poly.pdbx_seq_one_letter_code
_entity_poly.pdbx_strand_id
1 'polypeptide(L)'
;MPDQRIADLLERLCESVESLSKAIRSTGKQAAPFDGEIFREILTEEEVASLTGLKSRSRQIRWLRENGWIHESAAGGRPLVGRLYLKQKLGGRVGPDQKAPAPTWTLDLSKIK
;
A
#
# COMPACT_ATOMS: atom_id res chain seq x y z
N MET A 1 -8.55 -44.23 35.21
CA MET A 1 -7.67 -44.42 34.05
C MET A 1 -8.19 -43.50 32.95
N PRO A 2 -7.57 -42.35 32.69
CA PRO A 2 -8.03 -41.48 31.61
C PRO A 2 -7.79 -42.15 30.25
N ASP A 3 -8.81 -42.08 29.39
CA ASP A 3 -8.92 -42.82 28.13
C ASP A 3 -7.88 -42.31 27.12
N GLN A 4 -6.75 -43.04 26.98
CA GLN A 4 -5.61 -42.62 26.15
C GLN A 4 -5.98 -42.32 24.70
N ARG A 5 -7.09 -42.90 24.22
CA ARG A 5 -7.57 -42.69 22.86
C ARG A 5 -8.04 -41.26 22.62
N ILE A 6 -8.56 -40.60 23.66
CA ILE A 6 -9.00 -39.20 23.56
C ILE A 6 -7.80 -38.26 23.53
N ALA A 7 -6.74 -38.56 24.30
CA ALA A 7 -5.51 -37.77 24.29
C ALA A 7 -4.80 -37.82 22.92
N ASP A 8 -4.70 -39.01 22.31
CA ASP A 8 -4.11 -39.20 20.98
C ASP A 8 -4.87 -38.44 19.88
N LEU A 9 -6.22 -38.44 19.95
CA LEU A 9 -7.05 -37.71 19.00
C LEU A 9 -6.93 -36.20 19.14
N LEU A 10 -6.78 -35.68 20.35
CA LEU A 10 -6.58 -34.25 20.59
C LEU A 10 -5.19 -33.79 20.12
N GLU A 11 -4.16 -34.61 20.31
CA GLU A 11 -2.80 -34.32 19.83
C GLU A 11 -2.77 -34.25 18.30
N ARG A 12 -3.37 -35.23 17.61
CA ARG A 12 -3.47 -35.24 16.14
C ARG A 12 -4.27 -34.07 15.58
N LEU A 13 -5.33 -33.63 16.26
CA LEU A 13 -6.06 -32.44 15.86
C LEU A 13 -5.23 -31.17 16.06
N CYS A 14 -4.45 -31.09 17.14
CA CYS A 14 -3.56 -29.95 17.40
C CYS A 14 -2.47 -29.83 16.34
N GLU A 15 -1.81 -30.94 16.00
CA GLU A 15 -0.82 -31.00 14.92
C GLU A 15 -1.43 -30.61 13.56
N SER A 16 -2.67 -31.04 13.30
CA SER A 16 -3.39 -30.71 12.07
C SER A 16 -3.69 -29.21 11.97
N VAL A 17 -4.15 -28.58 13.05
CA VAL A 17 -4.42 -27.14 13.11
C VAL A 17 -3.12 -26.33 12.95
N GLU A 18 -2.02 -26.77 13.56
CA GLU A 18 -0.73 -26.11 13.40
C GLU A 18 -0.18 -26.24 11.97
N SER A 19 -0.35 -27.41 11.36
CA SER A 19 0.01 -27.66 9.97
C SER A 19 -0.79 -26.76 9.02
N LEU A 20 -2.11 -26.63 9.25
CA LEU A 20 -2.97 -25.71 8.51
C LEU A 20 -2.59 -24.24 8.75
N SER A 21 -2.26 -23.84 9.98
CA SER A 21 -1.82 -22.48 10.31
C SER A 21 -0.50 -22.13 9.62
N LYS A 22 0.45 -23.07 9.59
CA LYS A 22 1.74 -22.91 8.91
C LYS A 22 1.57 -22.87 7.39
N ALA A 23 0.65 -23.66 6.83
CA ALA A 23 0.28 -23.63 5.42
C ALA A 23 -0.36 -22.29 5.03
N ILE A 24 -1.31 -21.77 5.81
CA ILE A 24 -1.95 -20.46 5.55
C ILE A 24 -0.90 -19.33 5.57
N ARG A 25 0.03 -19.34 6.54
CA ARG A 25 1.13 -18.36 6.61
C ARG A 25 2.11 -18.46 5.44
N SER A 26 2.33 -19.67 4.92
CA SER A 26 3.16 -19.92 3.73
C SER A 26 2.47 -19.43 2.45
N THR A 27 1.16 -19.66 2.33
CA THR A 27 0.34 -19.25 1.18
C THR A 27 0.13 -17.74 1.08
N GLY A 28 0.29 -16.99 2.18
CA GLY A 28 0.30 -15.52 2.18
C GLY A 28 1.51 -14.85 1.53
N LYS A 29 2.47 -15.62 0.99
CA LYS A 29 3.70 -15.13 0.35
C LYS A 29 3.67 -15.26 -1.17
N GLN A 30 2.54 -14.97 -1.79
CA GLN A 30 2.50 -14.60 -3.20
C GLN A 30 1.95 -13.17 -3.29
N ALA A 31 2.83 -12.20 -3.10
CA ALA A 31 2.61 -10.86 -3.63
C ALA A 31 2.68 -10.97 -5.16
N ALA A 32 1.57 -11.41 -5.77
CA ALA A 32 1.44 -11.35 -7.21
C ALA A 32 1.41 -9.88 -7.65
N PRO A 33 2.00 -9.56 -8.81
CA PRO A 33 2.13 -8.21 -9.30
C PRO A 33 0.76 -7.76 -9.81
N PHE A 34 0.03 -7.01 -8.99
CA PHE A 34 -1.16 -6.30 -9.45
C PHE A 34 -0.69 -5.09 -10.27
N ASP A 35 -0.27 -5.33 -11.51
CA ASP A 35 -0.04 -4.29 -12.54
C ASP A 35 -1.39 -3.72 -13.04
N GLY A 36 -2.23 -3.27 -12.11
CA GLY A 36 -3.38 -2.44 -12.44
C GLY A 36 -2.92 -1.00 -12.55
N GLU A 37 -3.24 -0.32 -13.65
CA GLU A 37 -2.94 1.09 -13.95
C GLU A 37 -2.99 2.04 -12.72
N ILE A 38 -3.90 1.77 -11.78
CA ILE A 38 -4.13 2.54 -10.55
C ILE A 38 -2.97 2.42 -9.55
N PHE A 39 -2.27 1.28 -9.50
CA PHE A 39 -1.09 1.08 -8.63
C PHE A 39 0.13 1.84 -9.12
N ARG A 40 0.19 2.29 -10.38
CA ARG A 40 1.28 3.19 -10.80
C ARG A 40 1.20 4.54 -10.13
N GLU A 41 -0.01 5.00 -9.82
CA GLU A 41 -0.29 6.27 -9.17
C GLU A 41 -0.16 6.22 -7.63
N ILE A 42 0.01 5.04 -7.03
CA ILE A 42 0.21 4.84 -5.58
C ILE A 42 1.60 4.26 -5.34
N LEU A 43 2.32 4.77 -4.33
CA LEU A 43 3.64 4.23 -3.97
C LEU A 43 3.54 2.77 -3.51
N THR A 44 4.44 1.93 -4.01
CA THR A 44 4.58 0.57 -3.51
C THR A 44 5.18 0.54 -2.09
N GLU A 45 5.12 -0.61 -1.39
CA GLU A 45 5.70 -0.72 -0.06
C GLU A 45 7.23 -0.47 -0.09
N GLU A 46 7.88 -0.97 -1.14
CA GLU A 46 9.30 -0.80 -1.41
C GLU A 46 9.65 0.66 -1.68
N GLU A 47 8.79 1.39 -2.39
CA GLU A 47 8.98 2.82 -2.64
C GLU A 47 8.78 3.66 -1.38
N VAL A 48 7.78 3.35 -0.56
CA VAL A 48 7.62 4.03 0.74
C VAL A 48 8.83 3.73 1.64
N ALA A 49 9.35 2.50 1.62
CA ALA A 49 10.57 2.15 2.34
C ALA A 49 11.79 2.92 1.82
N SER A 50 11.91 3.11 0.50
CA SER A 50 12.99 3.88 -0.12
C SER A 50 12.87 5.38 0.18
N LEU A 51 11.65 5.93 0.17
CA LEU A 51 11.36 7.33 0.51
C LEU A 51 11.70 7.66 1.96
N THR A 52 11.28 6.79 2.88
CA THR A 52 11.45 7.00 4.32
C THR A 52 12.80 6.53 4.84
N GLY A 53 13.50 5.64 4.10
CA GLY A 53 14.70 4.94 4.55
C GLY A 53 14.45 3.93 5.67
N LEU A 54 13.20 3.61 5.98
CA LEU A 54 12.80 2.82 7.15
C LEU A 54 12.16 1.49 6.75
N LYS A 55 12.56 0.41 7.43
CA LYS A 55 12.05 -0.96 7.18
C LYS A 55 10.74 -1.30 7.91
N SER A 56 10.40 -0.57 8.97
CA SER A 56 9.23 -0.86 9.81
C SER A 56 8.06 0.03 9.47
N ARG A 57 6.89 -0.56 9.14
CA ARG A 57 5.65 0.16 8.80
C ARG A 57 5.24 1.19 9.85
N SER A 58 5.37 0.86 11.13
CA SER A 58 5.03 1.77 12.23
C SER A 58 5.95 2.99 12.26
N ARG A 59 7.24 2.82 11.95
CA ARG A 59 8.19 3.93 11.84
C ARG A 59 7.96 4.74 10.57
N GLN A 60 7.58 4.11 9.47
CA GLN A 60 7.19 4.78 8.22
C GLN A 60 5.99 5.71 8.45
N ILE A 61 4.91 5.23 9.10
CA ILE A 61 3.72 6.03 9.41
C ILE A 61 4.09 7.20 10.33
N ARG A 62 4.92 6.96 11.35
CA ARG A 62 5.40 8.00 12.24
C ARG A 62 6.20 9.07 11.48
N TRP A 63 7.12 8.65 10.63
CA TRP A 63 7.91 9.56 9.79
C TRP A 63 7.01 10.38 8.85
N LEU A 64 6.02 9.73 8.20
CA LEU A 64 5.07 10.41 7.32
C LEU A 64 4.29 11.48 8.08
N ARG A 65 3.84 11.19 9.30
CA ARG A 65 3.15 12.16 10.17
C ARG A 65 4.05 13.31 10.59
N GLU A 66 5.26 13.02 11.06
CA GLU A 66 6.23 14.03 11.53
C GLU A 66 6.69 14.96 10.40
N ASN A 67 6.81 14.43 9.17
CA ASN A 67 7.18 15.21 7.98
C ASN A 67 5.95 15.83 7.25
N GLY A 68 4.76 15.77 7.86
CA GLY A 68 3.53 16.36 7.32
C GLY A 68 3.10 15.79 5.97
N TRP A 69 3.30 14.50 5.74
CA TRP A 69 2.85 13.80 4.54
C TRP A 69 1.42 13.32 4.68
N ILE A 70 0.60 13.66 3.68
CA ILE A 70 -0.73 13.08 3.52
C ILE A 70 -0.55 11.63 3.09
N HIS A 71 -1.11 10.72 3.88
CA HIS A 71 -1.08 9.29 3.62
C HIS A 71 -2.40 8.68 4.06
N GLU A 72 -2.79 7.59 3.40
CA GLU A 72 -3.95 6.79 3.76
C GLU A 72 -3.47 5.44 4.28
N SER A 73 -4.19 4.83 5.22
CA SER A 73 -3.84 3.52 5.76
C SER A 73 -4.70 2.44 5.13
N ALA A 74 -4.08 1.49 4.41
CA ALA A 74 -4.77 0.31 3.91
C ALA A 74 -5.21 -0.62 5.05
N ALA A 75 -6.12 -1.55 4.78
CA ALA A 75 -6.63 -2.53 5.75
C ALA A 75 -5.53 -3.36 6.45
N GLY A 76 -4.35 -3.55 5.81
CA GLY A 76 -3.18 -4.24 6.38
C GLY A 76 -2.19 -3.34 7.13
N GLY A 77 -2.56 -2.08 7.43
CA GLY A 77 -1.68 -1.10 8.07
C GLY A 77 -0.53 -0.63 7.17
N ARG A 78 -0.64 -0.85 5.86
CA ARG A 78 0.32 -0.35 4.88
C ARG A 78 0.02 1.12 4.58
N PRO A 79 1.01 2.03 4.68
CA PRO A 79 0.84 3.41 4.27
C PRO A 79 0.73 3.49 2.75
N LEU A 80 -0.34 4.15 2.27
CA LEU A 80 -0.57 4.49 0.87
C LEU A 80 -0.28 5.97 0.68
N VAL A 81 0.59 6.27 -0.28
CA VAL A 81 0.96 7.63 -0.66
C VAL A 81 0.80 7.75 -2.16
N GLY A 82 0.17 8.81 -2.66
CA GLY A 82 0.07 9.04 -4.10
C GLY A 82 1.44 9.39 -4.69
N ARG A 83 1.80 8.80 -5.83
CA ARG A 83 3.04 9.09 -6.57
C ARG A 83 3.01 10.49 -7.17
N LEU A 84 1.83 10.96 -7.58
CA LEU A 84 1.62 12.36 -7.93
C LEU A 84 1.88 13.30 -6.74
N TYR A 85 1.45 12.91 -5.53
CA TYR A 85 1.71 13.69 -4.32
C TYR A 85 3.21 13.72 -3.98
N LEU A 86 3.90 12.58 -4.09
CA LEU A 86 5.36 12.48 -3.96
C LEU A 86 6.06 13.43 -4.94
N LYS A 87 5.70 13.38 -6.23
CA LYS A 87 6.28 14.23 -7.27
C LYS A 87 6.04 15.71 -6.98
N GLN A 88 4.83 16.10 -6.54
CA GLN A 88 4.54 17.48 -6.17
C GLN A 88 5.34 17.93 -4.93
N LYS A 89 5.48 17.06 -3.93
CA LYS A 89 6.16 17.39 -2.68
C LYS A 89 7.69 17.40 -2.81
N LEU A 90 8.28 16.48 -3.59
CA LEU A 90 9.72 16.40 -3.83
C LEU A 90 10.20 17.27 -5.00
N GLY A 91 9.38 17.44 -6.04
CA GLY A 91 9.73 18.19 -7.26
C GLY A 91 9.90 19.70 -7.07
N GLY A 92 9.69 20.20 -5.85
CA GLY A 92 9.88 21.59 -5.49
C GLY A 92 8.74 22.48 -5.97
N ARG A 93 7.98 23.03 -5.00
CA ARG A 93 7.17 24.26 -5.13
C ARG A 93 6.45 24.42 -6.48
N VAL A 94 5.49 23.56 -6.73
CA VAL A 94 4.31 24.05 -7.43
C VAL A 94 3.47 24.76 -6.38
N GLY A 95 3.77 26.04 -6.14
CA GLY A 95 2.83 26.91 -5.44
C GLY A 95 1.48 26.88 -6.17
N PRO A 96 0.38 27.33 -5.54
CA PRO A 96 -0.93 27.45 -6.19
C PRO A 96 -0.93 28.29 -7.49
N ASP A 97 0.21 28.89 -7.84
CA ASP A 97 0.48 29.71 -9.01
C ASP A 97 0.93 28.96 -10.27
N GLN A 98 1.25 27.65 -10.24
CA GLN A 98 1.31 26.92 -11.53
C GLN A 98 -0.10 26.59 -11.96
N LYS A 99 -0.77 27.63 -12.46
CA LYS A 99 -1.86 27.52 -13.39
C LYS A 99 -1.41 26.52 -14.46
N ALA A 100 -2.15 25.41 -14.60
CA ALA A 100 -1.99 24.50 -15.71
C ALA A 100 -1.78 25.32 -16.99
N PRO A 101 -0.83 24.96 -17.88
CA PRO A 101 -0.63 25.71 -19.11
C PRO A 101 -2.00 25.83 -19.78
N ALA A 102 -2.44 27.06 -20.00
CA ALA A 102 -3.73 27.32 -20.62
C ALA A 102 -3.80 26.48 -21.90
N PRO A 103 -4.91 25.77 -22.16
CA PRO A 103 -5.01 24.95 -23.36
C PRO A 103 -4.76 25.85 -24.58
N THR A 104 -3.67 25.60 -25.32
CA THR A 104 -3.32 26.34 -26.54
C THR A 104 -4.40 26.19 -27.61
N TRP A 105 -5.21 25.13 -27.51
CA TRP A 105 -6.34 24.90 -28.37
C TRP A 105 -7.54 25.71 -27.84
N THR A 106 -7.89 26.77 -28.56
CA THR A 106 -9.14 27.52 -28.35
C THR A 106 -10.15 27.03 -29.38
N LEU A 107 -11.23 26.40 -28.93
CA LEU A 107 -12.31 25.98 -29.82
C LEU A 107 -13.15 27.20 -30.20
N ASP A 108 -13.01 27.67 -31.43
CA ASP A 108 -13.84 28.74 -31.96
C ASP A 108 -15.20 28.17 -32.42
N LEU A 109 -16.23 28.41 -31.60
CA LEU A 109 -17.61 27.98 -31.87
C LEU A 109 -18.40 28.97 -32.72
N SER A 110 -17.77 30.04 -33.23
CA SER A 110 -18.46 31.09 -34.01
C SER A 110 -19.06 30.62 -35.34
N LYS A 111 -18.85 29.36 -35.72
CA LYS A 111 -19.29 28.78 -37.01
C LYS A 111 -20.35 27.67 -36.88
N ILE A 112 -20.83 27.37 -35.68
CA ILE A 112 -21.88 26.36 -35.50
C ILE A 112 -23.23 27.08 -35.51
N LYS A 113 -24.04 26.81 -36.52
CA LYS A 113 -25.40 27.31 -36.71
C LYS A 113 -26.37 26.14 -36.83
#